data_AF-M5GE97-F1
#
_entry.id   AF-M5GE97-F1
#
_cell.length_a   1.000
_cell.length_b   1.000
_cell.length_c   1.000
_cell.angle_alpha   90.00
_cell.angle_beta   90.00
_cell.angle_gamma   90.00
#
_symmetry.space_group_name_H-M   'P 1'
#
loop_
_entity.id
_entity.type
_entity.pdbx_description
1 polymer ?
#
loop_
_entity_poly.entity_id
_entity_poly.type
_entity_poly.pdbx_seq_one_letter_code
_entity_poly.pdbx_strand_id
1 'polypeptide(L)'
;MADIGLDTATIVALWCEALLFGVFLVLFAVSVYILWPLSLRTTGRVNGPLLATSVSLFLLLASHAAVCLRRVLQAFVDNEPTPGALEFLSDTRQWTEPVTDLIYGLVTLLGDGILIYRCYVVWARKGWTIIPSVILWIGTVVTCIRSVVMQFELQGGEGIFASQLNGWIEAFFACTMATNGLTTALIVLRIWRSNIDVRKFGHSNLGPVIAIVLESGALYSITVFILLMLYVAQTNAQYIVLAMEIPIIVCPIIPYRC
;
A
#
# COMPACT_ATOMS: atom_id res chain seq x y z
N MET A 1 6.04 2.25 28.54
CA MET A 1 6.27 0.96 27.89
C MET A 1 7.61 1.09 27.18
N ALA A 2 8.50 0.11 27.31
CA ALA A 2 9.80 0.17 26.63
C ALA A 2 9.55 0.12 25.12
N ASP A 3 9.70 1.25 24.44
CA ASP A 3 9.60 1.31 22.99
C ASP A 3 10.84 0.66 22.38
N ILE A 4 10.68 0.06 21.20
CA ILE A 4 11.78 -0.58 20.49
C ILE A 4 12.73 0.54 20.02
N GLY A 5 14.03 0.36 20.17
CA GLY A 5 15.01 1.31 19.64
C GLY A 5 14.83 1.51 18.14
N LEU A 6 14.94 2.75 17.66
CA LEU A 6 14.77 3.10 16.24
C LEU A 6 15.71 2.30 15.33
N ASP A 7 16.93 2.04 15.81
CA ASP A 7 17.95 1.20 15.19
C ASP A 7 17.45 -0.25 14.98
N THR A 8 16.91 -0.86 16.03
CA THR A 8 16.39 -2.22 16.03
C THR A 8 15.14 -2.31 15.16
N ALA A 9 14.23 -1.34 15.28
CA ALA A 9 13.01 -1.28 14.48
C ALA A 9 13.32 -1.17 12.98
N THR A 10 14.31 -0.36 12.59
CA THR A 10 14.70 -0.18 11.19
C THR A 10 15.28 -1.46 10.59
N ILE A 11 16.13 -2.18 11.33
CA ILE A 11 16.70 -3.46 10.87
C ILE A 11 15.61 -4.52 10.70
N VAL A 12 14.71 -4.65 11.69
CA VAL A 12 13.60 -5.60 11.63
C VAL A 12 12.65 -5.26 10.47
N ALA A 13 12.36 -3.97 10.27
CA ALA A 13 11.56 -3.48 9.15
C ALA A 13 12.18 -3.88 7.80
N LEU A 14 13.48 -3.62 7.60
CA LEU A 14 14.19 -4.00 6.37
C LEU A 14 14.16 -5.52 6.12
N TRP A 15 14.30 -6.33 7.17
CA TRP A 15 14.27 -7.79 7.04
C TRP A 15 12.88 -8.29 6.64
N CYS A 16 11.82 -7.80 7.29
CA CYS A 16 10.44 -8.11 6.93
C CYS A 16 10.11 -7.66 5.50
N GLU A 17 10.56 -6.45 5.12
CA GLU A 17 10.38 -5.91 3.78
C GLU A 17 11.05 -6.80 2.72
N ALA A 18 12.30 -7.23 2.95
CA ALA A 18 13.04 -8.07 2.01
C ALA A 18 12.35 -9.43 1.78
N LEU A 19 11.81 -10.05 2.84
CA LEU A 19 11.07 -11.32 2.72
C LEU A 19 9.80 -11.15 1.87
N LEU A 20 9.01 -10.12 2.16
CA LEU A 20 7.76 -9.87 1.46
C LEU A 20 7.99 -9.38 0.03
N PHE A 21 9.05 -8.60 -0.22
CA PHE A 21 9.49 -8.22 -1.56
C PHE A 21 9.86 -9.45 -2.39
N GLY A 22 10.50 -10.47 -1.79
CA GLY A 22 10.77 -11.76 -2.44
C GLY A 22 9.48 -12.46 -2.88
N VAL A 23 8.48 -12.53 -2.00
CA VAL A 23 7.14 -13.08 -2.35
C VAL A 23 6.50 -12.29 -3.48
N PHE A 24 6.55 -10.96 -3.41
CA PHE A 24 6.00 -10.08 -4.43
C PHE A 24 6.68 -10.29 -5.80
N LEU A 25 8.00 -10.48 -5.83
CA LEU A 25 8.76 -10.74 -7.05
C LEU A 25 8.30 -12.03 -7.75
N VAL A 26 8.05 -13.10 -6.97
CA VAL A 26 7.49 -14.34 -7.50
C VAL A 26 6.10 -14.12 -8.09
N LEU A 27 5.21 -13.42 -7.38
CA LEU A 27 3.87 -13.15 -7.87
C LEU A 27 3.89 -12.25 -9.12
N PHE A 28 4.78 -11.26 -9.19
CA PHE A 28 5.00 -10.43 -10.36
C PHE A 28 5.47 -11.27 -11.56
N ALA A 29 6.47 -12.14 -11.36
CA ALA A 29 6.97 -13.04 -12.40
C ALA A 29 5.86 -13.95 -12.95
N VAL A 30 5.03 -14.52 -12.07
CA VAL A 30 3.85 -15.32 -12.45
C VAL A 30 2.84 -14.48 -13.23
N SER A 31 2.56 -13.25 -12.79
CA SER A 31 1.62 -12.35 -13.46
C SER A 31 2.07 -12.03 -14.91
N VAL A 32 3.35 -11.70 -15.10
CA VAL A 32 3.94 -11.43 -16.41
C VAL A 32 3.95 -12.69 -17.25
N TYR A 33 4.33 -13.83 -16.69
CA TYR A 33 4.31 -15.12 -17.39
C TYR A 33 2.92 -15.51 -17.89
N ILE A 34 1.85 -15.17 -17.16
CA ILE A 34 0.47 -15.43 -17.59
C ILE A 34 0.00 -14.41 -18.64
N LEU A 35 0.32 -13.12 -18.46
CA LEU A 35 -0.10 -12.03 -19.34
C LEU A 35 0.61 -12.06 -20.71
N TRP A 36 1.87 -12.51 -20.73
CA TRP A 36 2.72 -12.55 -21.93
C TRP A 36 2.19 -13.47 -23.07
N PRO A 37 1.87 -14.76 -22.85
CA PRO A 37 1.33 -15.63 -23.89
C PRO A 37 -0.13 -15.31 -24.26
N LEU A 38 -0.91 -14.73 -23.34
CA LEU A 38 -2.26 -14.25 -23.63
C LEU A 38 -2.25 -13.07 -24.61
N SER A 39 -1.23 -12.20 -24.49
CA SER A 39 -0.97 -11.11 -25.44
C SER A 39 -0.66 -11.61 -26.87
N LEU A 40 -0.14 -12.82 -27.03
CA LEU A 40 0.29 -13.36 -28.33
C LEU A 40 -0.79 -14.20 -29.03
N ARG A 41 -1.74 -14.79 -28.28
CA ARG A 41 -2.74 -15.73 -28.83
C ARG A 41 -4.09 -15.11 -29.17
N THR A 42 -4.45 -13.98 -28.58
CA THR A 42 -5.75 -13.32 -28.81
C THR A 42 -5.56 -12.01 -29.55
N THR A 43 -6.22 -11.86 -30.70
CA THR A 43 -6.37 -10.63 -31.52
C THR A 43 -7.18 -9.52 -30.82
N GLY A 44 -7.10 -9.43 -29.49
CA GLY A 44 -7.83 -8.48 -28.66
C GLY A 44 -6.89 -7.83 -27.66
N ARG A 45 -6.49 -6.59 -27.97
CA ARG A 45 -5.80 -5.60 -27.12
C ARG A 45 -5.33 -6.13 -25.77
N VAL A 46 -4.01 -6.27 -25.62
CA VAL A 46 -3.37 -6.29 -24.29
C VAL A 46 -4.05 -5.23 -23.43
N ASN A 47 -4.46 -5.59 -22.22
CA ASN A 47 -4.81 -4.60 -21.20
C ASN A 47 -3.50 -3.89 -20.80
N GLY A 48 -2.93 -3.09 -21.71
CA GLY A 48 -1.75 -2.27 -21.52
C GLY A 48 -1.81 -1.46 -20.22
N PRO A 49 -2.98 -0.93 -19.81
CA PRO A 49 -3.12 -0.29 -18.51
C PRO A 49 -2.82 -1.21 -17.32
N LEU A 50 -3.19 -2.50 -17.38
CA LEU A 50 -2.95 -3.46 -16.29
C LEU A 50 -1.47 -3.88 -16.21
N LEU A 51 -0.83 -4.06 -17.37
CA LEU A 51 0.60 -4.35 -17.41
C LEU A 51 1.42 -3.13 -16.96
N ALA A 52 1.08 -1.94 -17.45
CA ALA A 52 1.74 -0.70 -17.05
C ALA A 52 1.61 -0.46 -15.54
N THR A 53 0.43 -0.61 -14.95
CA THR A 53 0.24 -0.47 -13.49
C THR A 53 1.03 -1.50 -12.69
N SER A 54 1.07 -2.75 -13.13
CA SER A 54 1.85 -3.81 -12.46
C SER A 54 3.36 -3.52 -12.50
N VAL A 55 3.87 -3.03 -13.64
CA VAL A 55 5.27 -2.62 -13.78
C VAL A 55 5.57 -1.39 -12.93
N SER A 56 4.68 -0.40 -12.91
CA SER A 56 4.84 0.79 -12.06
C SER A 56 4.90 0.45 -10.58
N LEU A 57 4.00 -0.44 -10.10
CA LEU A 57 4.02 -0.91 -8.72
C LEU A 57 5.31 -1.66 -8.39
N PHE A 58 5.80 -2.50 -9.31
CA PHE A 58 7.08 -3.19 -9.14
C PHE A 58 8.26 -2.22 -9.03
N LEU A 59 8.32 -1.21 -9.90
CA LEU A 59 9.39 -0.20 -9.85
C LEU A 59 9.34 0.62 -8.56
N LEU A 60 8.15 0.98 -8.08
CA LEU A 60 7.99 1.72 -6.82
C LEU A 60 8.43 0.87 -5.61
N LEU A 61 8.00 -0.39 -5.54
CA LEU A 61 8.42 -1.34 -4.50
C LEU A 61 9.94 -1.57 -4.50
N ALA A 62 10.54 -1.76 -5.68
CA ALA A 62 11.99 -1.92 -5.80
C ALA A 62 12.73 -0.65 -5.38
N SER A 63 12.18 0.52 -5.72
CA SER A 63 12.76 1.81 -5.33
C SER A 63 12.68 2.03 -3.82
N HIS A 64 11.55 1.68 -3.20
CA HIS A 64 11.37 1.73 -1.74
C HIS A 64 12.43 0.86 -1.03
N ALA A 65 12.52 -0.41 -1.41
CA ALA A 65 13.48 -1.34 -0.82
C ALA A 65 14.94 -0.87 -0.99
N ALA A 66 15.28 -0.28 -2.14
CA ALA A 66 16.60 0.29 -2.40
C ALA A 66 16.90 1.50 -1.49
N VAL A 67 15.92 2.39 -1.28
CA VAL A 67 16.05 3.54 -0.36
C VAL A 67 16.21 3.06 1.08
N CYS A 68 15.41 2.08 1.53
CA CYS A 68 15.52 1.48 2.86
C CYS A 68 16.90 0.85 3.09
N LEU A 69 17.39 0.06 2.12
CA LEU A 69 18.73 -0.54 2.20
C LEU A 69 19.82 0.52 2.28
N ARG A 70 19.74 1.57 1.44
CA ARG A 70 20.71 2.68 1.46
C ARG A 70 20.70 3.40 2.81
N ARG A 71 19.51 3.65 3.39
CA ARG A 71 19.36 4.28 4.70
C ARG A 71 20.04 3.47 5.80
N VAL A 72 19.87 2.14 5.79
CA VAL A 72 20.52 1.24 6.76
C VAL A 72 22.04 1.21 6.56
N LEU A 73 22.52 1.13 5.32
CA LEU A 73 23.96 1.16 5.05
C LEU A 73 24.60 2.48 5.50
N GLN A 74 23.95 3.61 5.25
CA GLN A 74 24.45 4.90 5.71
C GLN A 74 24.43 5.03 7.24
N ALA A 75 23.40 4.50 7.89
CA ALA A 75 23.29 4.55 9.36
C ALA A 75 24.35 3.70 10.06
N PHE A 76 24.63 2.48 9.56
CA PHE A 76 25.45 1.49 10.27
C PHE A 76 26.86 1.30 9.72
N VAL A 77 27.12 1.63 8.45
CA VAL A 77 28.42 1.38 7.80
C VAL A 77 29.18 2.68 7.54
N ASP A 78 28.50 3.71 7.01
CA ASP A 78 29.18 4.92 6.56
C ASP A 78 29.50 5.94 7.69
N ASN A 79 28.88 5.82 8.87
CA ASN A 79 28.92 6.85 9.93
C ASN A 79 29.54 6.44 11.29
N GLU A 80 30.30 5.35 11.40
CA GLU A 80 31.11 5.15 12.62
C GLU A 80 32.37 6.04 12.62
N PRO A 81 32.68 6.82 13.69
CA PRO A 81 32.10 6.81 15.05
C PRO A 81 31.28 8.06 15.45
N THR A 82 31.09 9.06 14.58
CA THR A 82 30.27 10.26 14.89
C THR A 82 29.66 10.84 13.61
N PRO A 83 28.33 11.05 13.53
CA PRO A 83 27.29 10.78 14.55
C PRO A 83 26.88 9.31 14.55
N GLY A 84 26.60 8.72 15.72
CA GLY A 84 26.24 7.30 15.82
C GLY A 84 24.98 6.94 15.02
N ALA A 85 24.75 5.64 14.73
CA ALA A 85 23.61 5.17 13.93
C ALA A 85 22.25 5.71 14.41
N LEU A 86 22.07 5.86 15.73
CA LEU A 86 20.88 6.45 16.32
C LEU A 86 20.73 7.95 16.01
N GLU A 87 21.82 8.72 16.07
CA GLU A 87 21.81 10.15 15.73
C GLU A 87 21.50 10.36 14.24
N PHE A 88 22.10 9.56 13.36
CA PHE A 88 21.81 9.60 11.91
C PHE A 88 20.36 9.21 11.61
N LEU A 89 19.84 8.16 12.24
CA LEU A 89 18.45 7.73 12.04
C LEU A 89 17.44 8.71 12.63
N SER A 90 17.80 9.40 13.72
CA SER A 90 16.99 10.45 14.36
C SER A 90 17.07 11.80 13.65
N ASP A 91 18.09 12.02 12.80
CA ASP A 91 18.27 13.28 12.09
C ASP A 91 17.27 13.39 10.93
N THR A 92 16.15 14.04 11.22
CA THR A 92 15.05 14.31 10.29
C THR A 92 15.44 15.25 9.14
N ARG A 93 16.68 15.79 9.13
CA ARG A 93 17.20 16.57 7.98
C ARG A 93 17.53 15.71 6.77
N GLN A 94 17.50 14.40 6.91
CA GLN A 94 17.76 13.51 5.79
C GLN A 94 16.53 13.34 4.90
N TRP A 95 16.72 13.66 3.63
CA TRP A 95 15.75 13.51 2.55
C TRP A 95 15.23 12.07 2.39
N THR A 96 15.88 11.08 2.99
CA THR A 96 15.51 9.66 2.90
C THR A 96 14.18 9.34 3.58
N GLU A 97 13.84 9.98 4.72
CA GLU A 97 12.53 9.76 5.37
C GLU A 97 11.36 10.22 4.50
N PRO A 98 11.27 11.51 4.09
CA PRO A 98 10.13 11.98 3.31
C PRO A 98 10.05 11.34 1.92
N VAL A 99 11.17 10.88 1.35
CA VAL A 99 11.17 10.11 0.09
C VAL A 99 10.55 8.72 0.29
N THR A 100 10.84 8.06 1.41
CA THR A 100 10.28 6.74 1.73
C THR A 100 8.77 6.84 1.93
N ASP A 101 8.31 7.84 2.68
CA ASP A 101 6.88 8.12 2.90
C ASP A 101 6.15 8.54 1.61
N LEU A 102 6.82 9.29 0.73
CA LEU A 102 6.27 9.63 -0.59
C LEU A 102 6.09 8.38 -1.45
N ILE A 103 7.09 7.49 -1.50
CA ILE A 103 6.97 6.24 -2.27
C ILE A 103 5.85 5.37 -1.69
N TYR A 104 5.75 5.26 -0.37
CA TYR A 104 4.66 4.59 0.32
C TYR A 104 3.30 5.16 -0.10
N GLY A 105 3.12 6.48 -0.01
CA GLY A 105 1.88 7.16 -0.43
C GLY A 105 1.53 6.90 -1.89
N LEU A 106 2.52 6.92 -2.80
CA LEU A 106 2.30 6.61 -4.22
C LEU A 106 1.85 5.16 -4.45
N VAL A 107 2.43 4.19 -3.74
CA VAL A 107 2.01 2.78 -3.81
C VAL A 107 0.57 2.63 -3.30
N THR A 108 0.23 3.25 -2.17
CA THR A 108 -1.12 3.23 -1.61
C THR A 108 -2.14 3.85 -2.58
N LEU A 109 -1.83 5.02 -3.16
CA LEU A 109 -2.71 5.70 -4.11
C LEU A 109 -2.96 4.87 -5.38
N LEU A 110 -1.91 4.22 -5.91
CA LEU A 110 -2.06 3.32 -7.06
C LEU A 110 -2.86 2.08 -6.68
N GLY A 111 -2.62 1.49 -5.51
CA GLY A 111 -3.36 0.35 -4.99
C GLY A 111 -4.86 0.63 -4.86
N ASP A 112 -5.21 1.71 -4.17
CA ASP A 112 -6.59 2.16 -4.00
C ASP A 112 -7.26 2.48 -5.35
N GLY A 113 -6.53 3.15 -6.26
CA GLY A 113 -7.02 3.48 -7.59
C GLY A 113 -7.37 2.22 -8.41
N ILE A 114 -6.54 1.18 -8.34
CA ILE A 114 -6.80 -0.10 -9.01
C ILE A 114 -8.01 -0.81 -8.39
N LEU A 115 -8.17 -0.77 -7.07
CA LEU A 115 -9.33 -1.34 -6.39
C LEU A 115 -10.63 -0.63 -6.80
N ILE A 116 -10.62 0.71 -6.89
CA ILE A 116 -11.76 1.50 -7.36
C ILE A 116 -12.08 1.18 -8.83
N TYR A 117 -11.05 1.06 -9.69
CA TYR A 117 -11.23 0.66 -11.08
C TYR A 117 -11.89 -0.71 -11.20
N ARG A 118 -11.47 -1.69 -10.39
CA ARG A 118 -12.11 -3.02 -10.34
C ARG A 118 -13.57 -2.93 -9.93
N CYS A 119 -13.87 -2.13 -8.89
CA CYS A 119 -15.26 -1.89 -8.48
C CYS A 119 -16.09 -1.29 -9.64
N TYR A 120 -15.53 -0.31 -10.37
CA TYR A 120 -16.20 0.29 -11.54
C TYR A 120 -16.53 -0.74 -12.63
N VAL A 121 -15.59 -1.63 -12.94
CA VAL A 121 -15.78 -2.70 -13.95
C VAL A 121 -16.85 -3.71 -13.48
N VAL A 122 -16.81 -4.13 -12.21
CA VAL A 122 -17.76 -5.09 -11.61
C VAL A 122 -19.20 -4.54 -11.58
N TRP A 123 -19.36 -3.22 -11.43
CA TRP A 123 -20.65 -2.55 -11.50
C TRP A 123 -21.11 -2.22 -12.93
N ALA A 124 -20.51 -2.85 -13.95
CA ALA A 124 -20.82 -2.64 -15.36
C ALA A 124 -20.73 -1.17 -15.77
N ARG A 125 -19.71 -0.46 -15.28
CA ARG A 125 -19.40 0.95 -15.61
C ARG A 125 -20.44 1.98 -15.14
N LYS A 126 -21.28 1.63 -14.16
CA LYS A 126 -22.19 2.58 -13.52
C LYS A 126 -21.39 3.50 -12.57
N GLY A 127 -21.06 4.70 -13.05
CA GLY A 127 -20.18 5.64 -12.33
C GLY A 127 -20.70 6.09 -10.95
N TRP A 128 -22.02 6.08 -10.73
CA TRP A 128 -22.61 6.56 -9.48
C TRP A 128 -22.17 5.79 -8.23
N THR A 129 -21.81 4.50 -8.37
CA THR A 129 -21.44 3.66 -7.23
C THR A 129 -20.02 3.91 -6.72
N ILE A 130 -19.13 4.43 -7.57
CA ILE A 130 -17.73 4.67 -7.21
C ILE A 130 -17.46 6.09 -6.71
N ILE A 131 -18.42 7.01 -6.87
CA ILE A 131 -18.31 8.40 -6.40
C ILE A 131 -17.82 8.50 -4.95
N PRO A 132 -18.40 7.79 -3.96
CA PRO A 132 -17.93 7.90 -2.57
C PRO A 132 -16.47 7.44 -2.40
N SER A 133 -16.07 6.33 -3.04
CA SER A 133 -14.68 5.86 -2.99
C SER A 133 -13.72 6.84 -3.66
N VAL A 134 -14.11 7.46 -4.78
CA VAL A 134 -13.28 8.45 -5.48
C VAL A 134 -13.09 9.71 -4.65
N ILE A 135 -14.13 10.18 -3.95
CA ILE A 135 -14.03 11.34 -3.06
C ILE A 135 -13.02 11.09 -1.94
N LEU A 136 -13.09 9.90 -1.30
CA LEU A 136 -12.13 9.52 -0.25
C LEU A 136 -10.71 9.32 -0.79
N TRP A 137 -10.58 8.78 -2.00
CA TRP A 137 -9.30 8.65 -2.68
C TRP A 137 -8.66 10.02 -2.97
N ILE A 138 -9.44 11.00 -3.43
CA ILE A 138 -8.97 12.39 -3.59
C ILE A 138 -8.54 12.96 -2.23
N GLY A 139 -9.30 12.70 -1.17
CA GLY A 139 -8.90 13.05 0.20
C GLY A 139 -7.52 12.49 0.57
N THR A 140 -7.29 11.21 0.25
CA THR A 140 -6.02 10.51 0.46
C THR A 140 -4.87 11.14 -0.35
N VAL A 141 -5.12 11.58 -1.59
CA VAL A 141 -4.12 12.31 -2.40
C VAL A 141 -3.74 13.63 -1.73
N VAL A 142 -4.75 14.40 -1.28
CA VAL A 142 -4.52 15.72 -0.66
C VAL A 142 -3.75 15.58 0.65
N THR A 143 -4.14 14.64 1.52
CA THR A 143 -3.46 14.40 2.80
C THR A 143 -2.05 13.87 2.60
N CYS A 144 -1.82 13.00 1.60
CA CYS A 144 -0.48 12.53 1.23
C CYS A 144 0.44 13.67 0.81
N ILE A 145 0.00 14.51 -0.14
CA ILE A 145 0.81 15.63 -0.64
C ILE A 145 1.10 16.62 0.49
N ARG A 146 0.10 16.94 1.33
CA ARG A 146 0.28 17.85 2.45
C ARG A 146 1.26 17.31 3.49
N SER A 147 1.18 16.02 3.82
CA SER A 147 2.10 15.38 4.77
C SER A 147 3.55 15.46 4.27
N VAL A 148 3.79 15.09 3.01
CA VAL A 148 5.13 15.10 2.41
C VAL A 148 5.70 16.52 2.29
N VAL A 149 4.92 17.50 1.82
CA VAL A 149 5.37 18.89 1.71
C VAL A 149 5.76 19.43 3.08
N MET A 150 4.96 19.15 4.10
CA MET A 150 5.22 19.64 5.45
C MET A 150 6.43 18.95 6.09
N GLN A 151 6.67 17.66 5.81
CA GLN A 151 7.92 17.00 6.20
C GLN A 151 9.15 17.68 5.57
N PHE A 152 9.06 18.11 4.31
CA PHE A 152 10.15 18.85 3.66
C PHE A 152 10.34 20.28 4.19
N GLU A 153 9.28 20.92 4.70
CA GLU A 153 9.33 22.26 5.30
C GLU A 153 9.84 22.22 6.76
N LEU A 154 9.51 21.17 7.51
CA LEU A 154 9.83 20.99 8.92
C LEU A 154 11.25 20.42 9.17
N GLN A 155 12.27 20.81 8.38
CA GLN A 155 13.69 20.36 8.51
C GLN A 155 14.39 20.75 9.85
N GLY A 156 13.62 21.01 10.92
CA GLY A 156 14.06 21.32 12.27
C GLY A 156 13.42 20.41 13.33
N GLY A 157 13.98 19.21 13.51
CA GLY A 157 14.15 18.60 14.83
C GLY A 157 13.01 17.80 15.49
N GLU A 158 11.76 17.83 15.00
CA GLU A 158 10.65 17.09 15.64
C GLU A 158 10.32 15.72 15.01
N GLY A 159 10.98 15.29 13.94
CA GLY A 159 10.72 13.97 13.34
C GLY A 159 9.36 13.83 12.66
N ILE A 160 9.04 12.61 12.21
CA ILE A 160 7.72 12.22 11.67
C ILE A 160 6.58 12.45 12.69
N PHE A 161 6.93 12.53 13.97
CA PHE A 161 6.04 12.70 15.12
C PHE A 161 5.72 14.15 15.48
N ALA A 162 6.14 15.13 14.66
CA ALA A 162 5.81 16.51 14.90
C ALA A 162 4.28 16.69 15.02
N SER A 163 3.84 17.38 16.07
CA SER A 163 2.41 17.57 16.37
C SER A 163 1.60 18.15 15.20
N GLN A 164 2.27 18.88 14.31
CA GLN A 164 1.70 19.48 13.11
C GLN A 164 1.38 18.42 12.02
N LEU A 165 2.18 17.35 11.92
CA LEU A 165 2.03 16.26 10.94
C LEU A 165 0.94 15.27 11.31
N ASN A 166 0.70 15.05 12.62
CA ASN A 166 -0.21 14.03 13.13
C ASN A 166 -1.60 14.09 12.50
N GLY A 167 -2.22 15.27 12.42
CA GLY A 167 -3.57 15.40 11.86
C GLY A 167 -3.67 15.01 10.38
N TRP A 168 -2.63 15.25 9.58
CA TRP A 168 -2.62 14.91 8.15
C TRP A 168 -2.34 13.43 7.92
N ILE A 169 -1.42 12.85 8.68
CA ILE A 169 -1.06 11.43 8.60
C ILE A 169 -2.21 10.55 9.12
N GLU A 170 -2.84 10.93 10.24
CA GLU A 170 -4.05 10.25 10.75
C GLU A 170 -5.19 10.32 9.73
N ALA A 171 -5.41 11.48 9.11
CA ALA A 171 -6.40 11.64 8.06
C ALA A 171 -6.06 10.80 6.81
N PHE A 172 -4.79 10.69 6.44
CA PHE A 172 -4.33 9.82 5.36
C PHE A 172 -4.69 8.34 5.64
N PHE A 173 -4.33 7.81 6.81
CA PHE A 173 -4.65 6.43 7.19
C PHE A 173 -6.16 6.19 7.29
N ALA A 174 -6.92 7.13 7.85
CA ALA A 174 -8.37 7.03 7.93
C ALA A 174 -9.03 7.04 6.55
N CYS A 175 -8.59 7.92 5.64
CA CYS A 175 -9.14 8.01 4.29
C CYS A 175 -8.84 6.76 3.46
N THR A 176 -7.61 6.22 3.48
CA THR A 176 -7.30 4.99 2.73
C THR A 176 -8.04 3.78 3.30
N MET A 177 -8.12 3.64 4.63
CA MET A 177 -8.90 2.57 5.27
C MET A 177 -10.39 2.64 4.87
N ALA A 178 -10.98 3.84 4.93
CA ALA A 178 -12.36 4.04 4.53
C ALA A 178 -12.56 3.75 3.03
N THR A 179 -11.62 4.17 2.18
CA THR A 179 -11.65 3.92 0.73
C THR A 179 -11.63 2.41 0.45
N ASN A 180 -10.71 1.68 1.07
CA ASN A 180 -10.58 0.24 0.88
C ASN A 180 -11.81 -0.50 1.40
N GLY A 181 -12.25 -0.20 2.63
CA GLY A 181 -13.42 -0.83 3.25
C GLY A 181 -14.70 -0.60 2.44
N LEU A 182 -14.98 0.64 2.01
CA LEU A 182 -16.15 0.95 1.19
C LEU A 182 -16.08 0.28 -0.18
N THR A 183 -14.93 0.31 -0.84
CA THR A 183 -14.77 -0.27 -2.18
C THR A 183 -14.90 -1.80 -2.14
N THR A 184 -14.30 -2.45 -1.13
CA THR A 184 -14.45 -3.89 -0.89
C THR A 184 -15.90 -4.25 -0.61
N ALA A 185 -16.60 -3.50 0.26
CA ALA A 185 -18.02 -3.71 0.52
C ALA A 185 -18.87 -3.58 -0.75
N LEU A 186 -18.61 -2.58 -1.59
CA LEU A 186 -19.31 -2.39 -2.87
C LEU A 186 -19.08 -3.54 -3.85
N ILE A 187 -17.86 -4.09 -3.91
CA ILE A 187 -17.54 -5.27 -4.72
C ILE A 187 -18.33 -6.48 -4.21
N VAL A 188 -18.26 -6.76 -2.90
CA VAL A 188 -18.97 -7.89 -2.27
C VAL A 188 -20.47 -7.80 -2.48
N LEU A 189 -21.08 -6.62 -2.26
CA LEU A 189 -22.51 -6.39 -2.48
C LEU A 189 -22.92 -6.69 -3.93
N ARG A 190 -22.09 -6.31 -4.90
CA ARG A 190 -22.40 -6.52 -6.31
C ARG A 190 -22.29 -7.98 -6.71
N ILE A 191 -21.23 -8.67 -6.27
CA ILE A 191 -21.04 -10.09 -6.52
C ILE A 191 -22.15 -10.89 -5.84
N TRP A 192 -22.54 -10.53 -4.61
CA TRP A 192 -23.64 -11.18 -3.89
C TRP A 192 -24.98 -11.01 -4.63
N ARG A 193 -25.32 -9.79 -5.07
CA ARG A 193 -26.51 -9.56 -5.91
C ARG A 193 -26.46 -10.36 -7.20
N SER A 194 -25.31 -10.40 -7.86
CA SER A 194 -25.13 -11.21 -9.07
C SER A 194 -25.29 -12.71 -8.79
N ASN A 195 -24.79 -13.21 -7.67
CA ASN A 195 -24.92 -14.61 -7.27
C ASN A 195 -26.39 -14.97 -6.99
N ILE A 196 -27.17 -14.06 -6.38
CA ILE A 196 -28.61 -14.25 -6.19
C ILE A 196 -29.34 -14.35 -7.55
N ASP A 197 -28.97 -13.50 -8.51
CA ASP A 197 -29.59 -13.50 -9.85
C ASP A 197 -29.23 -14.74 -10.66
N VAL A 198 -27.98 -15.22 -10.60
CA VAL A 198 -27.52 -16.41 -11.35
C VAL A 198 -27.99 -17.72 -10.67
N ARG A 199 -28.11 -17.77 -9.34
CA ARG A 199 -28.69 -18.94 -8.63
C ARG A 199 -30.13 -19.23 -9.03
N LYS A 200 -30.89 -18.21 -9.48
CA LYS A 200 -32.25 -18.42 -10.05
C LYS A 200 -32.24 -19.22 -11.36
N PHE A 201 -31.10 -19.28 -12.05
CA PHE A 201 -30.93 -19.99 -13.32
C PHE A 201 -30.02 -21.24 -13.23
N GLY A 202 -29.64 -21.67 -12.01
CA GLY A 202 -29.00 -22.98 -11.79
C GLY A 202 -27.50 -23.07 -12.10
N HIS A 203 -26.78 -21.96 -12.30
CA HIS A 203 -25.35 -21.97 -12.58
C HIS A 203 -24.51 -21.15 -11.58
N SER A 204 -23.31 -21.69 -11.30
CA SER A 204 -22.16 -21.18 -10.53
C SER A 204 -22.36 -20.60 -9.11
N ASN A 205 -21.51 -21.06 -8.17
CA ASN A 205 -21.42 -20.54 -6.82
C ASN A 205 -20.24 -19.55 -6.73
N LEU A 206 -20.53 -18.24 -6.73
CA LEU A 206 -19.51 -17.17 -6.63
C LEU A 206 -19.01 -16.94 -5.19
N GLY A 207 -19.44 -17.76 -4.22
CA GLY A 207 -19.07 -17.64 -2.81
C GLY A 207 -17.55 -17.62 -2.53
N PRO A 208 -16.73 -18.49 -3.13
CA PRO A 208 -15.28 -18.49 -2.91
C PRO A 208 -14.61 -17.18 -3.34
N VAL A 209 -15.07 -16.56 -4.43
CA VAL A 209 -14.54 -15.28 -4.92
C VAL A 209 -14.87 -14.15 -3.94
N ILE A 210 -16.09 -14.15 -3.37
CA ILE A 210 -16.49 -13.18 -2.34
C ILE A 210 -15.59 -13.32 -1.10
N ALA A 211 -15.32 -14.54 -0.65
CA ALA A 211 -14.48 -14.80 0.51
C ALA A 211 -13.05 -14.27 0.31
N ILE A 212 -12.43 -14.55 -0.85
CA ILE A 212 -11.06 -14.07 -1.14
C ILE A 212 -10.98 -12.54 -1.17
N VAL A 213 -11.96 -11.88 -1.80
CA VAL A 213 -12.01 -10.40 -1.84
C VAL A 213 -12.20 -9.82 -0.44
N LEU A 214 -13.07 -10.44 0.37
CA LEU A 214 -13.31 -10.00 1.74
C LEU A 214 -12.09 -10.22 2.64
N GLU A 215 -11.45 -11.39 2.56
CA GLU A 215 -10.26 -11.72 3.34
C GLU A 215 -9.10 -10.77 3.02
N SER A 216 -8.84 -10.52 1.73
CA SER A 216 -7.77 -9.61 1.32
C SER A 216 -8.05 -8.13 1.68
N GLY A 217 -9.28 -7.65 1.53
CA GLY A 217 -9.67 -6.30 1.94
C GLY A 217 -9.67 -6.12 3.47
N ALA A 218 -10.06 -7.14 4.22
CA ALA A 218 -10.00 -7.15 5.67
C ALA A 218 -8.55 -7.12 6.18
N LEU A 219 -7.66 -7.93 5.58
CA LEU A 219 -6.23 -7.92 5.91
C LEU A 219 -5.63 -6.52 5.74
N TYR A 220 -5.91 -5.84 4.62
CA TYR A 220 -5.45 -4.46 4.40
C TYR A 220 -5.99 -3.49 5.46
N SER A 221 -7.29 -3.54 5.74
CA SER A 221 -7.90 -2.62 6.70
C SER A 221 -7.38 -2.84 8.13
N ILE A 222 -7.11 -4.09 8.50
CA ILE A 222 -6.51 -4.45 9.80
C ILE A 222 -5.08 -3.92 9.90
N THR A 223 -4.26 -4.05 8.85
CA THR A 223 -2.88 -3.56 8.88
C THR A 223 -2.82 -2.04 9.00
N VAL A 224 -3.63 -1.31 8.22
CA VAL A 224 -3.72 0.16 8.34
C VAL A 224 -4.20 0.57 9.73
N PHE A 225 -5.14 -0.17 10.33
CA PHE A 225 -5.64 0.12 11.67
C PHE A 225 -4.56 -0.07 12.73
N ILE A 226 -3.78 -1.15 12.64
CA ILE A 226 -2.64 -1.38 13.53
C ILE A 226 -1.60 -0.27 13.34
N LEU A 227 -1.31 0.12 12.09
CA LEU A 227 -0.37 1.19 11.79
C LEU A 227 -0.82 2.52 12.41
N LEU A 228 -2.09 2.90 12.25
CA LEU A 228 -2.67 4.09 12.86
C LEU A 228 -2.55 4.07 14.39
N MET A 229 -2.83 2.94 15.03
CA MET A 229 -2.75 2.83 16.50
C MET A 229 -1.30 2.93 16.98
N LEU A 230 -0.34 2.34 16.27
CA LEU A 230 1.09 2.46 16.58
C LEU A 230 1.62 3.88 16.38
N TYR A 231 1.10 4.58 15.36
CA TYR A 231 1.39 5.99 15.09
C TYR A 231 0.86 6.89 16.21
N VAL A 232 -0.40 6.73 16.61
CA VAL A 232 -1.01 7.50 17.72
C VAL A 232 -0.31 7.19 19.04
N ALA A 233 0.15 5.95 19.24
CA ALA A 233 0.96 5.57 20.40
C ALA A 233 2.40 6.12 20.36
N GLN A 234 2.81 6.74 19.24
CA GLN A 234 4.14 7.31 19.01
C GLN A 234 5.26 6.28 19.21
N THR A 235 5.05 5.07 18.69
CA THR A 235 5.98 3.95 18.84
C THR A 235 6.76 3.69 17.56
N ASN A 236 8.05 3.35 17.68
CA ASN A 236 8.91 3.02 16.53
C ASN A 236 8.48 1.72 15.82
N ALA A 237 7.62 0.92 16.45
CA ALA A 237 7.03 -0.27 15.82
C ALA A 237 6.23 0.06 14.54
N GLN A 238 5.79 1.31 14.36
CA GLN A 238 5.12 1.76 13.13
C GLN A 238 5.96 1.51 11.87
N TYR A 239 7.30 1.68 11.96
CA TYR A 239 8.19 1.51 10.80
C TYR A 239 8.19 0.07 10.30
N ILE A 240 8.08 -0.90 11.22
CA ILE A 240 7.99 -2.33 10.89
C ILE A 240 6.68 -2.61 10.16
N VAL A 241 5.56 -2.12 10.69
CA VAL A 241 4.24 -2.36 10.09
C VAL A 241 4.10 -1.67 8.75
N LEU A 242 4.60 -0.45 8.60
CA LEU A 242 4.61 0.29 7.34
C LEU A 242 5.40 -0.46 6.26
N ALA A 243 6.59 -0.96 6.59
CA ALA A 243 7.41 -1.75 5.68
C ALA A 243 6.72 -3.07 5.24
N MET A 244 5.94 -3.68 6.14
CA MET A 244 5.13 -4.86 5.82
C MET A 244 3.90 -4.54 4.97
N GLU A 245 3.33 -3.34 5.10
CA GLU A 245 2.08 -2.98 4.44
C GLU A 245 2.24 -2.88 2.92
N ILE A 246 3.32 -2.26 2.43
CA ILE A 246 3.57 -2.01 0.99
C ILE A 246 3.37 -3.27 0.12
N PRO A 247 4.00 -4.43 0.41
CA PRO A 247 3.77 -5.65 -0.36
C PRO A 247 2.36 -6.25 -0.14
N ILE A 248 1.72 -6.02 1.01
CA ILE A 248 0.33 -6.45 1.29
C ILE A 248 -0.66 -5.71 0.39
N ILE A 249 -0.45 -4.41 0.13
CA ILE A 249 -1.29 -3.60 -0.78
C ILE A 249 -1.34 -4.24 -2.18
N VAL A 250 -0.24 -4.85 -2.63
CA VAL A 250 -0.11 -5.31 -4.02
C VAL A 250 -0.56 -6.77 -4.21
N CYS A 251 -0.56 -7.58 -3.16
CA CYS A 251 -0.96 -8.99 -3.22
C CYS A 251 -2.38 -9.26 -3.82
N PRO A 252 -3.43 -8.45 -3.54
CA PRO A 252 -4.76 -8.65 -4.12
C PRO A 252 -4.85 -8.26 -5.60
N ILE A 253 -3.86 -7.52 -6.13
CA ILE A 253 -3.88 -6.90 -7.47
C ILE A 253 -3.51 -7.91 -8.56
N ILE A 254 -2.93 -9.04 -8.20
CA ILE A 254 -2.45 -10.03 -9.16
C ILE A 254 -3.62 -10.93 -9.58
N PRO A 255 -3.88 -11.09 -10.90
CA PRO A 255 -5.04 -11.82 -11.37
C PRO A 255 -4.92 -13.31 -11.01
N TYR A 256 -5.65 -13.72 -9.98
CA TYR A 256 -5.91 -15.13 -9.71
C TYR A 256 -6.77 -15.68 -10.85
N ARG A 257 -6.25 -16.68 -11.58
CA ARG A 257 -7.08 -17.50 -12.47
C ARG A 257 -8.12 -18.23 -11.62
N CYS A 258 -9.38 -17.82 -11.73
CA CYS A 258 -10.51 -18.71 -11.48
C CYS A 258 -10.79 -19.49 -12.77
#